data_AF-A0A7W4HZD4-F1
#
_entry.id   AF-A0A7W4HZD4-F1
#
_cell.length_a   1.000
_cell.length_b   1.000
_cell.length_c   1.000
_cell.angle_alpha   90.00
_cell.angle_beta   90.00
_cell.angle_gamma   90.00
#
_symmetry.space_group_name_H-M   'P 1'
#
loop_
_entity.id
_entity.type
_entity.pdbx_description
1 polymer ?
#
loop_
_entity_poly.entity_id
_entity_poly.type
_entity_poly.pdbx_seq_one_letter_code
_entity_poly.pdbx_strand_id
1 'polypeptide(L)'
;CYDNSIRYTDKIIGQIFELLKDKNSVLVYFSDHGQIKENEIYKHGDYREAVQVPYFVWFSPCIKTDKKGQKIEEPTSITTVYSKVLELMGTKNPKTVDNTGKYLRLDLNAIKYDDLK
;
A
#
# COMPACT_ATOMS: atom_id res chain seq x y z
N CYS A 1 -1.14 22.47 -12.23
CA CYS A 1 -2.25 21.63 -11.72
C CYS A 1 -1.74 20.37 -11.01
N TYR A 2 -0.83 19.60 -11.61
CA TYR A 2 -0.28 18.38 -11.00
C TYR A 2 0.30 18.59 -9.58
N ASP A 3 1.20 19.56 -9.38
CA ASP A 3 1.79 19.80 -8.05
C ASP A 3 0.76 20.24 -7.01
N ASN A 4 -0.29 20.96 -7.43
CA ASN A 4 -1.39 21.34 -6.55
C ASN A 4 -2.21 20.12 -6.12
N SER A 5 -2.41 19.14 -7.02
CA SER A 5 -3.03 17.87 -6.63
C SER A 5 -2.14 17.07 -5.68
N ILE A 6 -0.82 17.04 -5.87
CA ILE A 6 0.11 16.39 -4.93
C ILE A 6 0.05 17.07 -3.56
N ARG A 7 0.07 18.41 -3.50
CA ARG A 7 -0.08 19.17 -2.26
C ARG A 7 -1.42 18.89 -1.56
N TYR A 8 -2.49 18.72 -2.33
CA TYR A 8 -3.79 18.38 -1.75
C TYR A 8 -3.80 16.95 -1.19
N THR A 9 -3.21 15.99 -1.90
CA THR A 9 -3.03 14.61 -1.42
C THR A 9 -2.21 14.57 -0.13
N ASP A 10 -1.12 15.32 -0.05
CA ASP A 10 -0.30 15.45 1.17
C ASP A 10 -1.14 15.96 2.36
N LYS A 11 -1.98 16.99 2.13
CA LYS A 11 -2.92 17.49 3.14
C LYS A 11 -3.88 16.40 3.63
N ILE A 12 -4.46 15.60 2.72
CA ILE A 12 -5.38 14.52 3.09
C ILE A 12 -4.66 13.42 3.88
N ILE A 13 -3.46 13.02 3.47
CA ILE A 13 -2.64 12.03 4.18
C ILE A 13 -2.29 12.52 5.58
N GLY A 14 -1.91 13.80 5.72
CA GLY A 14 -1.66 14.42 7.03
C GLY A 14 -2.90 14.39 7.94
N GLN A 15 -4.08 14.66 7.39
CA GLN A 15 -5.34 14.52 8.15
C GLN A 15 -5.61 13.08 8.58
N ILE A 16 -5.30 12.09 7.74
CA ILE A 16 -5.40 10.66 8.09
C ILE A 16 -4.42 10.30 9.21
N PHE A 17 -3.18 10.80 9.17
CA PHE A 17 -2.22 10.58 10.26
C PHE A 17 -2.75 11.14 11.58
N GLU A 18 -3.29 12.36 11.59
CA GLU A 18 -3.88 12.96 12.79
C GLU A 18 -5.06 12.14 13.32
N LEU A 19 -5.89 11.56 12.45
CA LEU A 19 -6.99 10.69 12.85
C LEU A 19 -6.53 9.35 13.44
N LEU A 20 -5.36 8.86 13.04
CA LEU A 20 -4.86 7.52 13.36
C LEU A 20 -3.76 7.51 14.43
N LYS A 21 -3.11 8.64 14.72
CA LYS A 21 -1.90 8.70 15.57
C LYS A 21 -2.06 8.10 16.97
N ASP A 22 -3.25 8.22 17.56
CA ASP A 22 -3.56 7.73 18.91
C ASP A 22 -4.26 6.36 18.91
N LYS A 23 -4.27 5.68 17.76
CA LYS A 23 -4.88 4.35 17.57
C LYS A 23 -3.81 3.34 17.21
N ASN A 24 -3.96 2.10 17.68
CA ASN A 24 -3.13 0.97 17.22
C ASN A 24 -3.47 0.66 15.76
N SER A 25 -2.80 1.37 14.85
CA SER A 25 -3.14 1.40 13.42
C SER A 25 -1.90 1.50 12.54
N VAL A 26 -2.01 0.93 11.34
CA VAL A 26 -1.02 0.99 10.26
C VAL A 26 -1.72 1.51 9.02
N LEU A 27 -1.10 2.47 8.32
CA LEU A 27 -1.55 2.96 7.02
C LEU A 27 -0.60 2.44 5.94
N VAL A 28 -1.15 1.88 4.87
CA VAL A 28 -0.40 1.52 3.67
C VAL A 28 -0.84 2.48 2.57
N TYR A 29 0.11 3.25 2.00
CA TYR A 29 -0.16 4.19 0.91
C TYR A 29 0.67 3.81 -0.31
N PHE A 30 0.04 3.79 -1.47
CA PHE A 30 0.71 3.64 -2.76
C PHE A 30 -0.14 4.29 -3.86
N SER A 31 0.51 4.72 -4.96
CA SER A 31 -0.19 5.07 -6.20
C SER A 31 -0.37 3.82 -7.07
N ASP A 32 -1.44 3.75 -7.84
CA ASP A 32 -1.69 2.67 -8.81
C ASP A 32 -0.69 2.72 -9.98
N HIS A 33 -0.42 3.93 -10.47
CA HIS A 33 0.64 4.24 -11.42
C HIS A 33 1.08 5.70 -11.27
N GLY A 34 2.16 6.07 -11.98
CA GLY A 34 2.67 7.43 -12.08
C GLY A 34 2.09 8.19 -13.29
N GLN A 35 2.61 9.39 -13.52
CA GLN A 35 2.22 10.26 -14.63
C GLN A 35 3.47 10.82 -15.30
N ILE A 36 3.56 10.70 -16.62
CA ILE A 36 4.65 11.31 -17.39
C ILE A 36 4.21 12.68 -17.88
N LYS A 37 5.15 13.64 -17.87
CA LYS A 37 5.02 14.92 -18.53
C LYS A 37 6.14 15.07 -19.56
N GLU A 38 5.79 15.07 -20.84
CA GLU A 38 6.74 15.26 -21.94
C GLU A 38 6.24 16.40 -22.83
N ASN A 39 7.08 17.41 -23.08
CA ASN A 39 6.73 18.59 -23.88
C ASN A 39 5.40 19.24 -23.46
N GLU A 40 5.19 19.41 -22.15
CA GLU A 40 3.95 19.95 -21.55
C GLU A 40 2.69 19.08 -21.70
N ILE A 41 2.80 17.87 -22.25
CA ILE A 41 1.68 16.93 -22.41
C ILE A 41 1.79 15.81 -21.37
N TYR A 42 0.68 15.58 -20.66
CA TYR A 42 0.56 14.46 -19.72
C TYR A 42 0.16 13.18 -20.47
N LYS A 43 0.88 12.08 -20.23
CA LYS A 43 0.66 10.80 -20.91
C LYS A 43 0.60 9.65 -19.91
N HIS A 44 -0.13 8.60 -20.30
CA HIS A 44 -0.12 7.28 -19.68
C HIS A 44 0.47 6.26 -20.66
N GLY A 45 1.28 5.32 -20.16
CA GLY A 45 1.90 4.27 -20.96
C GLY A 45 3.07 3.61 -20.22
N ASP A 46 3.78 2.72 -20.92
CA ASP A 46 4.88 1.93 -20.35
C ASP A 46 6.18 2.74 -20.30
N TYR A 47 6.25 3.68 -19.35
CA TYR A 47 7.45 4.48 -19.08
C TYR A 47 7.89 4.32 -17.64
N ARG A 48 9.17 4.60 -17.37
CA ARG A 48 9.76 4.46 -16.03
C ARG A 48 9.01 5.29 -14.99
N GLU A 49 8.65 6.51 -15.34
CA GLU A 49 7.92 7.46 -14.48
C GLU A 49 6.47 7.03 -14.23
N ALA A 50 5.90 6.18 -15.09
CA ALA A 50 4.57 5.61 -14.88
C ALA A 50 4.59 4.38 -13.96
N VAL A 51 5.72 3.69 -13.81
CA VAL A 51 5.84 2.51 -12.93
C VAL A 51 6.52 2.82 -11.59
N GLN A 52 7.29 3.91 -11.51
CA GLN A 52 7.94 4.34 -10.27
C GLN A 52 7.01 5.26 -9.47
N VAL A 53 6.30 4.67 -8.51
CA VAL A 53 5.27 5.33 -7.69
C VAL A 53 5.70 5.46 -6.22
N PRO A 54 5.13 6.42 -5.45
CA PRO A 54 5.28 6.40 -4.00
C PRO A 54 4.65 5.13 -3.42
N TYR A 55 5.36 4.46 -2.51
CA TYR A 55 4.85 3.35 -1.71
C TYR A 55 5.49 3.42 -0.32
N PHE A 56 4.67 3.57 0.73
CA PHE A 56 5.15 3.53 2.11
C PHE A 56 4.14 2.89 3.05
N VAL A 57 4.66 2.39 4.18
CA VAL A 57 3.88 1.92 5.32
C VAL A 57 4.15 2.86 6.48
N TRP A 58 3.10 3.50 6.97
CA TRP A 58 3.16 4.37 8.14
C TRP A 58 2.60 3.63 9.35
N PHE A 59 3.37 3.62 10.44
CA PHE A 59 2.97 3.04 11.72
C PHE A 59 2.63 4.17 12.68
N SER A 60 1.43 4.11 13.27
CA SER A 60 1.04 5.03 14.35
C SER A 60 2.08 5.06 15.48
N PRO A 61 2.26 6.20 16.17
CA PRO A 61 3.11 6.32 17.36
C PRO A 61 2.86 5.20 18.40
N CYS A 62 1.61 4.76 18.57
CA CYS A 62 1.23 3.69 19.49
C CYS A 62 1.87 2.32 19.17
N ILE A 63 2.21 2.03 17.91
CA ILE A 63 2.84 0.75 17.53
C ILE A 63 4.33 0.78 17.82
N LYS A 64 4.80 -0.16 18.65
CA LYS A 64 6.23 -0.39 18.89
C LYS A 64 6.78 -1.35 17.84
N THR A 65 7.56 -0.82 16.89
CA THR A 65 8.25 -1.60 15.85
C THR A 65 9.55 -0.91 15.46
N ASP A 66 10.56 -1.71 15.14
CA ASP A 66 11.84 -1.32 14.55
C ASP A 66 11.73 -0.93 13.06
N LYS A 67 10.61 -1.24 12.41
CA LYS A 67 10.33 -0.92 10.99
C LYS A 67 10.12 0.58 10.71
N LYS A 68 9.95 1.41 11.75
CA LYS A 68 9.76 2.87 11.60
C LYS A 68 11.03 3.55 11.08
N GLY A 69 10.88 4.46 10.11
CA GLY A 69 11.99 5.24 9.55
C GLY A 69 12.95 4.44 8.65
N GLN A 70 12.63 3.18 8.35
CA GLN A 70 13.43 2.38 7.41
C GLN A 70 13.13 2.80 5.97
N LYS A 71 14.19 2.95 5.18
CA LYS A 71 14.11 3.11 3.73
C LYS A 71 14.39 1.77 3.06
N ILE A 72 13.51 1.36 2.16
CA ILE A 72 13.71 0.16 1.34
C ILE A 72 14.29 0.61 0.01
N GLU A 73 15.55 0.24 -0.24
CA GLU A 73 16.26 0.57 -1.49
C GLU A 73 15.95 -0.43 -2.61
N GLU A 74 15.46 -1.63 -2.25
CA GLU A 74 15.12 -2.66 -3.24
C GLU A 74 13.89 -2.24 -4.06
N PRO A 75 13.91 -2.39 -5.40
CA PRO A 75 12.73 -2.20 -6.22
C PRO A 75 11.59 -3.11 -5.77
N THR A 76 10.54 -2.51 -5.22
CA THR A 76 9.40 -3.24 -4.67
C THR A 76 8.19 -3.09 -5.59
N SER A 77 7.58 -4.22 -5.99
CA SER A 77 6.36 -4.21 -6.79
C SER A 77 5.11 -4.00 -5.92
N ILE A 78 4.13 -3.25 -6.44
CA ILE A 78 2.81 -3.07 -5.81
C ILE A 78 2.02 -4.39 -5.70
N THR A 79 2.41 -5.44 -6.43
CA THR A 79 1.82 -6.78 -6.26
C THR A 79 2.05 -7.37 -4.87
N THR A 80 3.02 -6.84 -4.11
CA THR A 80 3.29 -7.23 -2.73
C THR A 80 2.32 -6.63 -1.70
N VAL A 81 1.50 -5.65 -2.09
CA VAL A 81 0.59 -4.94 -1.16
C VAL A 81 -0.36 -5.93 -0.47
N TYR A 82 -0.94 -6.86 -1.23
CA TYR A 82 -1.88 -7.84 -0.68
C TYR A 82 -1.25 -8.67 0.45
N SER A 83 -0.10 -9.28 0.19
CA SER A 83 0.59 -10.10 1.19
C SER A 83 1.08 -9.26 2.37
N LYS A 84 1.51 -8.02 2.12
CA LYS A 84 1.95 -7.09 3.17
C LYS A 84 0.80 -6.69 4.10
N VAL A 85 -0.38 -6.39 3.56
CA VAL A 85 -1.57 -6.07 4.35
C VAL A 85 -1.96 -7.26 5.23
N LEU A 86 -1.95 -8.48 4.69
CA LEU A 86 -2.22 -9.69 5.47
C LEU A 86 -1.21 -9.88 6.62
N GLU A 87 0.09 -9.70 6.35
CA GLU A 87 1.14 -9.75 7.37
C GLU A 87 0.88 -8.72 8.48
N LEU A 88 0.55 -7.48 8.11
CA LEU A 88 0.25 -6.38 9.04
C LEU A 88 -1.02 -6.64 9.88
N MET A 89 -1.99 -7.36 9.32
CA MET A 89 -3.18 -7.84 10.04
C MET A 89 -2.89 -9.03 10.97
N GLY A 90 -1.64 -9.53 11.02
CA GLY A 90 -1.29 -10.71 11.80
C GLY A 90 -1.77 -12.03 11.19
N THR A 91 -2.15 -12.01 9.91
CA THR A 91 -2.65 -13.17 9.19
C THR A 91 -1.58 -13.77 8.29
N LYS A 92 -1.70 -15.06 8.00
CA LYS A 92 -0.81 -15.73 7.06
C LYS A 92 -1.30 -15.50 5.64
N ASN A 93 -0.38 -15.29 4.71
CA ASN A 93 -0.72 -15.24 3.30
C ASN A 93 -1.37 -16.59 2.91
N PRO A 94 -2.61 -16.59 2.39
CA PRO A 94 -3.26 -17.82 1.96
C PRO A 94 -2.40 -18.52 0.91
N LYS A 95 -2.36 -19.85 0.96
CA LYS A 95 -1.69 -20.61 -0.08
C LYS A 95 -2.44 -20.38 -1.39
N THR A 96 -1.70 -20.15 -2.47
CA THR A 96 -2.31 -20.15 -3.79
C THR A 96 -2.75 -21.57 -4.13
N VAL A 97 -3.99 -21.74 -4.58
CA VAL A 97 -4.55 -23.05 -4.95
C VAL A 97 -4.88 -23.02 -6.43
N ASP A 98 -4.20 -23.86 -7.21
CA ASP A 98 -4.49 -24.08 -8.62
C ASP A 98 -4.62 -22.77 -9.44
N ASN A 99 -3.48 -22.09 -9.62
CA ASN A 99 -3.35 -20.86 -10.39
C ASN A 99 -3.34 -21.10 -11.92
N THR A 100 -3.95 -22.18 -12.41
CA THR A 100 -4.06 -22.47 -13.86
C THR A 100 -5.16 -21.65 -14.55
N GLY A 101 -6.02 -20.97 -13.78
CA GLY A 101 -7.08 -20.10 -14.29
C GLY A 101 -6.66 -18.65 -14.53
N LYS A 102 -7.54 -17.87 -15.19
CA LYS A 102 -7.34 -16.43 -15.49
C LYS A 102 -7.29 -15.53 -14.23
N TYR A 103 -7.63 -16.07 -13.06
CA TYR A 103 -7.72 -15.32 -11.80
C TYR A 103 -6.93 -16.03 -10.71
N LEU A 104 -6.33 -15.23 -9.82
CA LEU A 104 -5.63 -15.72 -8.64
C LEU A 104 -6.64 -16.38 -7.67
N ARG A 105 -6.38 -17.64 -7.30
CA ARG A 105 -7.18 -18.40 -6.34
C ARG A 105 -6.40 -18.60 -5.05
N LEU A 106 -6.99 -18.22 -3.93
CA LEU A 106 -6.34 -18.20 -2.62
C LEU A 106 -7.12 -19.09 -1.63
N ASP A 107 -6.40 -19.93 -0.89
CA ASP A 107 -6.92 -20.72 0.24
C ASP A 107 -7.17 -19.83 1.46
N LEU A 108 -8.25 -19.04 1.39
CA LEU A 108 -8.69 -18.18 2.47
C LEU A 108 -9.62 -18.94 3.41
N ASN A 109 -9.11 -19.30 4.58
CA ASN A 109 -9.95 -19.78 5.68
C ASN A 109 -10.50 -18.57 6.46
N ALA A 110 -11.80 -18.32 6.34
CA ALA A 110 -12.48 -17.32 7.16
C ALA A 110 -12.95 -17.95 8.48
N ILE A 111 -12.69 -17.27 9.60
CA ILE A 111 -13.26 -17.61 10.91
C ILE A 111 -14.46 -16.69 11.13
N LYS A 112 -15.56 -17.20 11.71
CA LYS A 112 -16.69 -16.32 12.06
C LYS A 112 -16.27 -15.37 13.17
N TYR A 113 -16.77 -14.15 13.11
CA TYR A 113 -16.42 -13.12 14.09
C TYR A 113 -16.73 -13.56 15.53
N ASP A 114 -17.85 -14.25 15.74
CA ASP A 114 -18.26 -14.76 17.06
C ASP A 114 -17.33 -15.86 17.63
N ASP A 115 -16.47 -16.44 16.78
CA ASP A 115 -15.52 -17.49 17.15
C ASP A 115 -14.10 -16.94 17.46
N LEU A 116 -13.89 -15.63 17.33
CA LEU A 116 -12.64 -14.95 17.74
C LEU A 116 -12.66 -14.76 19.27
N LYS A 117 -11.95 -15.63 20.00
CA LYS A 117 -11.74 -15.50 21.45
C LYS A 117 -10.85 -14.33 21.83
#